data_AF-A0A7S3XR46-F1
#
_entry.id   AF-A0A7S3XR46-F1
#
_cell.length_a   1.000
_cell.length_b   1.000
_cell.length_c   1.000
_cell.angle_alpha   90.00
_cell.angle_beta   90.00
_cell.angle_gamma   90.00
#
_symmetry.space_group_name_H-M   'P 1'
#
loop_
_entity.id
_entity.type
_entity.pdbx_description
1 polymer ?
#
loop_
_entity_poly.entity_id
_entity_poly.type
_entity_poly.pdbx_seq_one_letter_code
_entity_poly.pdbx_strand_id
1 'polypeptide(L)'
;TVYSRSANPTDAWILAAKEDLIKFVRQEMGAYRLYTVVPELLTFLNHLTNWYIRLNRDRLKGKDGPAEAHAALCCLYDVLFALCLLMAPLTPFFAETLYQHLRPFRPEAADAGAAEDAPGKAASVHYCTLPAARAGAPSDAAIGAKMAVLRRAVELGRVARERRNLSLKHPVRAVVVVCADRAKLDGLRELAGYVRSELNAVTLELTADEDAWCKYTAETNNKALGKRLGKDLRAVRAAAARLTNDQLRAFQAEGALTLEGHALGAEDLVVRREFIGDTARYEADTAPDGSFVVALDTTRDAALEQMGTAREVVNRVQKLRKAAGLQMEDAVEVFFEEEAGKTAVAAALAANADLLAGALGAAPLPLGARAPRALEIAREEAEVAGSRCVVAVCRPCPVVDAARVGAQAAGVETLLASLDPAALAAAAAGGEPLEVTLDGRALRLRPGADFFLSRTEQERAARGKK
;
A
#
# COMPACT_ATOMS: atom_id res chain seq x y z
N THR A 1 -25.32 12.25 -12.75
CA THR A 1 -24.91 10.87 -12.39
C THR A 1 -23.59 10.97 -11.64
N VAL A 2 -23.60 10.88 -10.32
CA VAL A 2 -22.52 11.41 -9.45
C VAL A 2 -21.20 10.60 -9.49
N TYR A 3 -21.19 9.44 -10.13
CA TYR A 3 -20.01 8.59 -10.20
C TYR A 3 -19.43 8.65 -11.60
N SER A 4 -18.47 9.55 -11.83
CA SER A 4 -17.48 9.32 -12.87
C SER A 4 -16.87 7.95 -12.59
N ARG A 5 -16.85 7.05 -13.58
CA ARG A 5 -16.13 5.78 -13.44
C ARG A 5 -14.68 6.12 -13.15
N SER A 6 -14.24 5.90 -11.91
CA SER A 6 -12.83 5.89 -11.59
C SER A 6 -12.15 4.86 -12.50
N ALA A 7 -11.06 5.25 -13.14
CA ALA A 7 -10.26 4.34 -13.96
C ALA A 7 -9.41 3.40 -13.10
N ASN A 8 -9.40 3.60 -11.77
CA ASN A 8 -8.60 2.80 -10.87
C ASN A 8 -9.18 1.37 -10.72
N PRO A 9 -8.38 0.31 -10.93
CA PRO A 9 -8.84 -1.06 -10.85
C PRO A 9 -9.35 -1.47 -9.45
N THR A 10 -8.79 -0.89 -8.39
CA THR A 10 -9.21 -1.20 -7.01
C THR A 10 -10.55 -0.55 -6.64
N ASP A 11 -10.86 0.62 -7.21
CA ASP A 11 -12.17 1.27 -7.08
C ASP A 11 -13.23 0.46 -7.80
N ALA A 12 -12.95 0.07 -9.06
CA ALA A 12 -13.84 -0.78 -9.84
C ALA A 12 -14.14 -2.09 -9.10
N TRP A 13 -13.11 -2.70 -8.50
CA TRP A 13 -13.25 -3.91 -7.70
C TRP A 13 -14.11 -3.72 -6.45
N ILE A 14 -13.83 -2.72 -5.61
CA ILE A 14 -14.58 -2.57 -4.35
C ILE A 14 -16.05 -2.18 -4.62
N LEU A 15 -16.32 -1.42 -5.68
CA LEU A 15 -17.67 -1.09 -6.11
C LEU A 15 -18.41 -2.33 -6.63
N ALA A 16 -17.75 -3.18 -7.43
CA ALA A 16 -18.33 -4.45 -7.87
C ALA A 16 -18.63 -5.37 -6.68
N ALA A 17 -17.67 -5.52 -5.75
CA ALA A 17 -17.85 -6.31 -4.54
C ALA A 17 -18.99 -5.77 -3.65
N LYS A 18 -19.17 -4.45 -3.58
CA LYS A 18 -20.28 -3.80 -2.87
C LYS A 18 -21.62 -4.17 -3.51
N GLU A 19 -21.73 -4.12 -4.83
CA GLU A 19 -22.97 -4.51 -5.53
C GLU A 19 -23.30 -6.00 -5.33
N ASP A 20 -22.29 -6.88 -5.37
CA ASP A 20 -22.49 -8.31 -5.13
C ASP A 20 -22.88 -8.60 -3.67
N LEU A 21 -22.31 -7.87 -2.71
CA LEU A 21 -22.75 -7.91 -1.30
C LEU A 21 -24.22 -7.49 -1.16
N ILE A 22 -24.64 -6.40 -1.81
CA ILE A 22 -26.05 -5.94 -1.77
C ILE A 22 -26.98 -7.05 -2.31
N LYS A 23 -26.64 -7.69 -3.44
CA LYS A 23 -27.42 -8.80 -4.00
C LYS A 23 -27.52 -9.95 -3.00
N PHE A 24 -26.39 -10.37 -2.44
CA PHE A 24 -26.31 -11.46 -1.48
C PHE A 24 -27.17 -11.19 -0.24
N VAL A 25 -27.00 -10.02 0.40
CA VAL A 25 -27.76 -9.65 1.60
C VAL A 25 -29.25 -9.62 1.32
N ARG A 26 -29.69 -9.04 0.19
CA ARG A 26 -31.11 -9.04 -0.19
C ARG A 26 -31.68 -10.44 -0.36
N GLN A 27 -30.95 -11.32 -1.05
CA GLN A 27 -31.37 -12.70 -1.29
C GLN A 27 -31.49 -13.49 0.02
N GLU A 28 -30.47 -13.40 0.88
CA GLU A 28 -30.42 -14.15 2.13
C GLU A 28 -31.42 -13.61 3.16
N MET A 29 -31.54 -12.28 3.30
CA MET A 29 -32.55 -11.66 4.17
C MET A 29 -33.97 -11.96 3.69
N GLY A 30 -34.23 -11.89 2.37
CA GLY A 30 -35.53 -12.23 1.79
C GLY A 30 -35.94 -13.69 2.00
N ALA A 31 -34.96 -14.58 2.14
CA ALA A 31 -35.17 -16.00 2.45
C ALA A 31 -35.04 -16.33 3.95
N TYR A 32 -34.98 -15.33 4.84
CA TYR A 32 -34.80 -15.48 6.29
C TYR A 32 -33.54 -16.26 6.71
N ARG A 33 -32.49 -16.27 5.89
CA ARG A 33 -31.20 -16.95 6.15
C ARG A 33 -30.19 -16.00 6.81
N LEU A 34 -30.57 -15.41 7.94
CA LEU A 34 -29.76 -14.36 8.61
C LEU A 34 -28.35 -14.82 9.02
N TYR A 35 -28.16 -16.11 9.28
CA TYR A 35 -26.89 -16.69 9.71
C TYR A 35 -25.79 -16.62 8.62
N THR A 36 -26.15 -16.46 7.35
CA THR A 36 -25.20 -16.32 6.25
C THR A 36 -24.75 -14.87 6.02
N VAL A 37 -25.54 -13.89 6.46
CA VAL A 37 -25.32 -12.46 6.22
C VAL A 37 -24.10 -11.92 6.97
N VAL A 38 -23.98 -12.23 8.26
CA VAL A 38 -22.91 -11.70 9.12
C VAL A 38 -21.52 -12.14 8.64
N PRO A 39 -21.25 -13.43 8.34
CA PRO A 39 -19.96 -13.85 7.78
C PRO A 39 -19.57 -13.12 6.49
N GLU A 40 -20.53 -12.88 5.59
CA GLU A 40 -20.25 -12.20 4.31
C GLU A 40 -19.94 -10.71 4.52
N LEU A 41 -20.67 -10.05 5.42
CA LEU A 41 -20.36 -8.66 5.81
C LEU A 41 -18.97 -8.51 6.42
N LEU A 42 -18.55 -9.44 7.29
CA LEU A 42 -17.21 -9.44 7.87
C LEU A 42 -16.14 -9.67 6.79
N THR A 43 -16.40 -10.54 5.83
CA THR A 43 -15.53 -10.76 4.67
C THR A 43 -15.37 -9.49 3.84
N PHE A 44 -16.47 -8.78 3.56
CA PHE A 44 -16.42 -7.52 2.84
C PHE A 44 -15.69 -6.42 3.64
N LEU A 45 -15.91 -6.33 4.95
CA LEU A 45 -15.18 -5.38 5.81
C LEU A 45 -13.67 -5.67 5.80
N ASN A 46 -13.26 -6.93 5.74
CA ASN A 46 -11.86 -7.31 5.55
C ASN A 46 -11.33 -6.81 4.20
N HIS A 47 -12.08 -7.01 3.11
CA HIS A 47 -11.74 -6.48 1.78
C HIS A 47 -11.59 -4.95 1.79
N LEU A 48 -12.53 -4.25 2.42
CA LEU A 48 -12.50 -2.79 2.50
C LEU A 48 -11.27 -2.29 3.28
N THR A 49 -11.01 -2.87 4.46
CA THR A 49 -9.98 -2.35 5.38
C THR A 49 -8.57 -2.82 5.01
N ASN A 50 -8.38 -4.13 4.82
CA ASN A 50 -7.06 -4.73 4.64
C ASN A 50 -6.55 -4.63 3.20
N TRP A 51 -7.43 -4.38 2.24
CA TRP A 51 -7.06 -4.31 0.83
C TRP A 51 -7.38 -2.94 0.23
N TYR A 52 -8.65 -2.54 0.14
CA TYR A 52 -9.00 -1.30 -0.56
C TYR A 52 -8.38 -0.05 0.10
N ILE A 53 -8.67 0.21 1.38
CA ILE A 53 -8.15 1.38 2.10
C ILE A 53 -6.62 1.32 2.20
N ARG A 54 -6.07 0.13 2.45
CA ARG A 54 -4.62 -0.07 2.58
C ARG A 54 -3.88 0.28 1.28
N LEU A 55 -4.31 -0.27 0.15
CA LEU A 55 -3.68 -0.06 -1.17
C LEU A 55 -3.87 1.37 -1.68
N ASN A 56 -4.94 2.05 -1.26
CA ASN A 56 -5.27 3.41 -1.68
C ASN A 56 -4.95 4.49 -0.64
N ARG A 57 -4.23 4.16 0.44
CA ARG A 57 -3.99 5.11 1.53
C ARG A 57 -3.31 6.41 1.07
N ASP A 58 -2.32 6.29 0.19
CA ASP A 58 -1.59 7.44 -0.35
C ASP A 58 -2.43 8.25 -1.33
N ARG A 59 -3.25 7.55 -2.13
CA ARG A 59 -4.22 8.16 -3.05
C ARG A 59 -5.30 8.93 -2.31
N LEU A 60 -5.89 8.34 -1.26
CA LEU A 60 -6.86 8.98 -0.35
C LEU A 60 -6.29 10.22 0.35
N LYS A 61 -4.97 10.29 0.53
CA LYS A 61 -4.25 11.43 1.12
C LYS A 61 -3.84 12.50 0.10
N GLY A 62 -4.14 12.32 -1.19
CA GLY A 62 -3.80 13.31 -2.22
C GLY A 62 -2.36 13.28 -2.73
N LYS A 63 -1.59 12.22 -2.45
CA LYS A 63 -0.23 12.10 -3.02
C LYS A 63 -0.24 12.03 -4.54
N ASP A 64 -1.28 11.43 -5.11
CA ASP A 64 -1.45 11.28 -6.57
C ASP A 64 -2.21 12.48 -7.19
N GLY A 65 -2.41 13.54 -6.41
CA GLY A 65 -3.11 14.76 -6.82
C GLY A 65 -4.56 14.86 -6.31
N PRO A 66 -5.14 16.07 -6.33
CA PRO A 66 -6.44 16.34 -5.75
C PRO A 66 -7.59 15.62 -6.47
N ALA A 67 -7.50 15.47 -7.80
CA ALA A 67 -8.53 14.78 -8.58
C ALA A 67 -8.61 13.27 -8.23
N GLU A 68 -7.46 12.62 -8.09
CA GLU A 68 -7.40 11.20 -7.72
C GLU A 68 -7.85 10.96 -6.27
N ALA A 69 -7.47 11.84 -5.34
CA ALA A 69 -7.97 11.79 -3.97
C ALA A 69 -9.48 11.95 -3.92
N HIS A 70 -10.03 12.92 -4.64
CA HIS A 70 -11.45 13.13 -4.72
C HIS A 70 -12.18 11.89 -5.26
N ALA A 71 -11.68 11.29 -6.35
CA ALA A 71 -12.25 10.05 -6.89
C ALA A 71 -12.22 8.89 -5.89
N ALA A 72 -11.09 8.67 -5.22
CA ALA A 72 -10.93 7.62 -4.20
C ALA A 72 -11.85 7.84 -2.99
N LEU A 73 -11.99 9.09 -2.52
CA LEU A 73 -12.87 9.47 -1.42
C LEU A 73 -14.34 9.31 -1.78
N CYS A 74 -14.76 9.68 -2.99
CA CYS A 74 -16.12 9.43 -3.49
C CYS A 74 -16.43 7.93 -3.54
N CYS A 75 -15.49 7.11 -4.02
CA CYS A 75 -15.64 5.66 -4.04
C CYS A 75 -15.76 5.08 -2.62
N LEU A 76 -14.88 5.50 -1.70
CA LEU A 76 -14.94 5.07 -0.30
C LEU A 76 -16.25 5.49 0.37
N TYR A 77 -16.69 6.74 0.15
CA TYR A 77 -17.95 7.25 0.65
C TYR A 77 -19.14 6.40 0.19
N ASP A 78 -19.21 6.06 -1.09
CA ASP A 78 -20.30 5.23 -1.63
C ASP A 78 -20.37 3.85 -0.99
N VAL A 79 -19.21 3.22 -0.81
CA VAL A 79 -19.08 1.91 -0.16
C VAL A 79 -19.48 1.99 1.32
N LEU A 80 -18.99 2.98 2.05
CA LEU A 80 -19.31 3.18 3.47
C LEU A 80 -20.80 3.46 3.68
N PHE A 81 -21.40 4.27 2.80
CA PHE A 81 -22.82 4.58 2.87
C PHE A 81 -23.69 3.34 2.61
N ALA A 82 -23.33 2.51 1.62
CA ALA A 82 -24.01 1.25 1.37
C ALA A 82 -23.88 0.29 2.56
N LEU A 83 -22.68 0.15 3.14
CA LEU A 83 -22.47 -0.65 4.34
C LEU A 83 -23.31 -0.17 5.51
N CYS A 84 -23.45 1.15 5.68
CA CYS A 84 -24.29 1.74 6.70
C CYS A 84 -25.74 1.27 6.61
N LEU A 85 -26.30 1.25 5.39
CA LEU A 85 -27.66 0.74 5.15
C LEU A 85 -27.77 -0.77 5.41
N LEU A 86 -26.79 -1.55 4.93
CA LEU A 86 -26.79 -3.01 5.09
C LEU A 86 -26.59 -3.45 6.55
N MET A 87 -25.84 -2.69 7.34
CA MET A 87 -25.56 -2.97 8.74
C MET A 87 -26.63 -2.47 9.70
N ALA A 88 -27.55 -1.59 9.27
CA ALA A 88 -28.59 -1.02 10.13
C ALA A 88 -29.40 -2.08 10.91
N PRO A 89 -29.83 -3.21 10.32
CA PRO A 89 -30.56 -4.25 11.05
C PRO A 89 -29.70 -5.03 12.07
N LEU A 90 -28.37 -4.95 11.99
CA LEU A 90 -27.44 -5.77 12.77
C LEU A 90 -26.73 -4.97 13.87
N THR A 91 -26.32 -3.74 13.56
CA THR A 91 -25.64 -2.83 14.50
C THR A 91 -26.32 -1.45 14.48
N PRO A 92 -27.54 -1.34 15.01
CA PRO A 92 -28.42 -0.20 14.75
C PRO A 92 -27.87 1.14 15.23
N PHE A 93 -27.24 1.19 16.40
CA PHE A 93 -26.66 2.42 16.95
C PHE A 93 -25.40 2.87 16.21
N PHE A 94 -24.56 1.91 15.79
CA PHE A 94 -23.35 2.20 15.03
C PHE A 94 -23.70 2.67 13.62
N ALA A 95 -24.60 1.98 12.94
CA ALA A 95 -25.10 2.36 11.63
C ALA A 95 -25.78 3.73 11.68
N GLU A 96 -26.63 4.00 12.68
CA GLU A 96 -27.26 5.31 12.83
C GLU A 96 -26.21 6.42 12.99
N THR A 97 -25.22 6.23 13.87
CA THR A 97 -24.15 7.21 14.08
C THR A 97 -23.40 7.50 12.78
N LEU A 98 -23.01 6.45 12.04
CA LEU A 98 -22.31 6.60 10.78
C LEU A 98 -23.18 7.30 9.72
N TYR A 99 -24.45 6.92 9.60
CA TYR A 99 -25.41 7.51 8.68
C TYR A 99 -25.55 9.01 8.90
N GLN A 100 -25.70 9.46 10.16
CA GLN A 100 -25.86 10.87 10.49
C GLN A 100 -24.66 11.72 10.05
N HIS A 101 -23.43 11.18 10.11
CA HIS A 101 -22.23 11.86 9.63
C HIS A 101 -22.10 11.85 8.11
N LEU A 102 -22.62 10.84 7.42
CA LEU A 102 -22.47 10.70 5.97
C LEU A 102 -23.62 11.32 5.16
N ARG A 103 -24.85 11.31 5.70
CA ARG A 103 -26.05 11.77 4.99
C ARG A 103 -25.96 13.21 4.45
N PRO A 104 -25.32 14.19 5.12
CA PRO A 104 -25.30 15.58 4.61
C PRO A 104 -24.53 15.72 3.28
N PHE A 105 -23.68 14.75 2.95
CA PHE A 105 -22.88 14.75 1.73
C PHE A 105 -23.58 14.04 0.55
N ARG A 106 -24.80 13.52 0.73
CA ARG A 106 -25.60 12.98 -0.36
C ARG A 106 -26.25 14.11 -1.18
N PRO A 107 -26.34 13.99 -2.51
CA PRO A 107 -27.12 14.90 -3.33
C PRO A 107 -28.58 15.05 -2.85
N GLU A 108 -29.18 13.94 -2.41
CA GLU A 108 -30.58 13.88 -1.95
C GLU A 108 -30.82 14.71 -0.68
N ALA A 109 -29.79 15.00 0.12
CA ALA A 109 -29.92 15.80 1.33
C ALA A 109 -30.30 17.26 1.03
N ALA A 110 -29.88 17.78 -0.12
CA ALA A 110 -30.20 19.14 -0.56
C ALA A 110 -31.36 19.20 -1.58
N ASP A 111 -31.86 18.04 -2.02
CA ASP A 111 -32.93 17.95 -3.00
C ASP A 111 -34.31 18.07 -2.34
N ALA A 112 -34.95 19.22 -2.54
CA ALA A 112 -36.31 19.47 -2.05
C ALA A 112 -37.34 18.47 -2.62
N GLY A 113 -37.08 17.91 -3.81
CA GLY A 113 -37.95 16.94 -4.49
C GLY A 113 -37.74 15.48 -4.08
N ALA A 114 -36.68 15.17 -3.32
CA ALA A 114 -36.45 13.82 -2.84
C ALA A 114 -37.48 13.40 -1.77
N ALA A 115 -37.85 12.11 -1.74
CA ALA A 115 -38.76 11.58 -0.73
C ALA A 115 -38.16 11.68 0.68
N GLU A 116 -39.01 11.85 1.71
CA GLU A 116 -38.57 11.95 3.10
C GLU A 116 -37.85 10.70 3.62
N ASP A 117 -38.08 9.54 3.00
CA ASP A 117 -37.43 8.26 3.30
C ASP A 117 -36.25 7.95 2.35
N ALA A 118 -35.90 8.87 1.45
CA ALA A 118 -34.78 8.69 0.54
C ALA A 118 -33.44 8.67 1.31
N PRO A 119 -32.53 7.71 1.02
CA PRO A 119 -31.22 7.68 1.66
C PRO A 119 -30.45 8.98 1.44
N GLY A 120 -30.04 9.65 2.52
CA GLY A 120 -29.41 10.97 2.49
C GLY A 120 -30.32 12.09 3.01
N LYS A 121 -31.63 11.99 2.75
CA LYS A 121 -32.65 12.90 3.28
C LYS A 121 -33.30 12.36 4.55
N ALA A 122 -33.50 11.04 4.61
CA ALA A 122 -34.17 10.39 5.72
C ALA A 122 -33.58 10.77 7.08
N ALA A 123 -34.46 11.00 8.05
CA ALA A 123 -34.10 11.45 9.38
C ALA A 123 -33.24 10.43 10.14
N SER A 124 -33.39 9.14 9.84
CA SER A 124 -32.65 8.01 10.41
C SER A 124 -32.37 6.97 9.33
N VAL A 125 -31.29 6.18 9.51
CA VAL A 125 -30.96 5.06 8.62
C VAL A 125 -32.07 4.00 8.62
N HIS A 126 -32.80 3.89 9.72
CA HIS A 126 -33.86 2.89 9.92
C HIS A 126 -35.15 3.21 9.16
N TYR A 127 -35.25 4.42 8.58
CA TYR A 127 -36.34 4.79 7.67
C TYR A 127 -35.97 4.54 6.21
N CYS A 128 -34.72 4.20 5.93
CA CYS A 128 -34.26 3.91 4.57
C CYS A 128 -34.65 2.48 4.16
N THR A 129 -35.05 2.31 2.91
CA THR A 129 -35.19 0.98 2.31
C THR A 129 -33.82 0.37 2.07
N LEU A 130 -33.68 -0.95 2.27
CA LEU A 130 -32.46 -1.69 1.92
C LEU A 130 -32.11 -1.42 0.44
N PRO A 131 -30.87 -1.04 0.12
CA PRO A 131 -30.51 -0.64 -1.25
C PRO A 131 -30.75 -1.78 -2.23
N ALA A 132 -31.13 -1.45 -3.46
CA ALA A 132 -31.16 -2.39 -4.56
C ALA A 132 -29.82 -2.35 -5.30
N ALA A 133 -29.35 -3.51 -5.77
CA ALA A 133 -28.17 -3.55 -6.62
C ALA A 133 -28.47 -2.82 -7.94
N ARG A 134 -27.52 -2.00 -8.39
CA ARG A 134 -27.73 -1.13 -9.56
C ARG A 134 -27.85 -1.98 -10.83
N ALA A 135 -28.95 -1.82 -11.56
CA ALA A 135 -29.15 -2.47 -12.86
C ALA A 135 -28.04 -2.04 -13.84
N GLY A 136 -27.38 -3.01 -14.48
CA GLY A 136 -26.26 -2.76 -15.39
C GLY A 136 -24.95 -2.32 -14.70
N ALA A 137 -24.88 -2.34 -13.36
CA ALA A 137 -23.58 -2.28 -12.70
C ALA A 137 -22.78 -3.51 -13.16
N PRO A 138 -21.58 -3.32 -13.71
CA PRO A 138 -20.77 -4.45 -14.13
C PRO A 138 -20.48 -5.30 -12.89
N SER A 139 -21.00 -6.53 -12.86
CA SER A 139 -20.32 -7.59 -12.13
C SER A 139 -19.05 -7.84 -12.93
N ASP A 140 -17.98 -7.15 -12.55
CA ASP A 140 -16.72 -7.31 -13.22
C ASP A 140 -16.03 -8.54 -12.60
N ALA A 141 -16.57 -9.72 -12.91
CA ALA A 141 -15.98 -10.99 -12.49
C ALA A 141 -14.50 -11.07 -12.88
N ALA A 142 -14.10 -10.38 -13.97
CA ALA A 142 -12.72 -10.26 -14.37
C ALA A 142 -11.88 -9.43 -13.37
N ILE A 143 -12.32 -8.24 -12.95
CA ILE A 143 -11.58 -7.48 -11.91
C ILE A 143 -11.57 -8.21 -10.56
N GLY A 144 -12.66 -8.89 -10.21
CA GLY A 144 -12.74 -9.75 -9.03
C GLY A 144 -11.69 -10.85 -9.04
N ALA A 145 -11.56 -11.54 -10.17
CA ALA A 145 -10.55 -12.58 -10.38
C ALA A 145 -9.12 -12.02 -10.34
N LYS A 146 -8.85 -10.88 -11.02
CA LYS A 146 -7.55 -10.19 -10.98
C LYS A 146 -7.15 -9.85 -9.53
N MET A 147 -8.07 -9.26 -8.77
CA MET A 147 -7.82 -8.90 -7.37
C MET A 147 -7.68 -10.12 -6.47
N ALA A 148 -8.38 -11.22 -6.72
CA ALA A 148 -8.19 -12.46 -5.97
C ALA A 148 -6.78 -13.03 -6.17
N VAL A 149 -6.27 -13.04 -7.40
CA VAL A 149 -4.89 -13.45 -7.71
C VAL A 149 -3.88 -12.54 -7.01
N LEU A 150 -4.08 -11.21 -7.07
CA LEU A 150 -3.24 -10.25 -6.35
C LEU A 150 -3.20 -10.53 -4.85
N ARG A 151 -4.37 -10.64 -4.20
CA ARG A 151 -4.46 -10.87 -2.76
C ARG A 151 -3.73 -12.14 -2.38
N ARG A 152 -3.98 -13.22 -3.13
CA ARG A 152 -3.36 -14.51 -2.89
C ARG A 152 -1.85 -14.47 -3.09
N ALA A 153 -1.35 -13.77 -4.12
CA ALA A 153 0.07 -13.63 -4.35
C ALA A 153 0.78 -12.87 -3.20
N VAL A 154 0.15 -11.81 -2.70
CA VAL A 154 0.65 -11.05 -1.55
C VAL A 154 0.63 -11.90 -0.27
N GLU A 155 -0.41 -12.69 -0.03
CA GLU A 155 -0.47 -13.61 1.12
C GLU A 155 0.65 -14.64 1.09
N LEU A 156 0.84 -15.33 -0.04
CA LEU A 156 1.90 -16.33 -0.23
C LEU A 156 3.30 -15.70 -0.05
N GLY A 157 3.52 -14.51 -0.62
CA GLY A 157 4.77 -13.79 -0.45
C GLY A 157 5.02 -13.37 1.01
N ARG A 158 3.99 -13.00 1.77
CA ARG A 158 4.13 -12.68 3.20
C ARG A 158 4.49 -13.92 4.02
N VAL A 159 3.88 -15.06 3.72
CA VAL A 159 4.24 -16.35 4.35
C VAL A 159 5.69 -16.71 4.06
N ALA A 160 6.15 -16.57 2.80
CA ALA A 160 7.55 -16.79 2.44
C ALA A 160 8.50 -15.85 3.20
N ARG A 161 8.15 -14.57 3.36
CA ARG A 161 8.93 -13.63 4.19
C ARG A 161 9.04 -14.07 5.63
N GLU A 162 7.92 -14.49 6.23
CA GLU A 162 7.85 -14.91 7.63
C GLU A 162 8.71 -16.15 7.88
N ARG A 163 8.66 -17.15 7.00
CA ARG A 163 9.50 -18.37 7.09
C ARG A 163 11.01 -18.07 7.13
N ARG A 164 11.44 -16.98 6.49
CA ARG A 164 12.84 -16.51 6.49
C ARG A 164 13.11 -15.37 7.47
N ASN A 165 12.17 -15.05 8.35
CA ASN A 165 12.26 -13.93 9.31
C ASN A 165 12.63 -12.59 8.64
N LEU A 166 12.16 -12.35 7.42
CA LEU A 166 12.42 -11.13 6.66
C LEU A 166 11.38 -10.04 6.98
N SER A 167 11.76 -9.15 7.90
CA SER A 167 10.94 -7.99 8.27
C SER A 167 10.54 -7.16 7.04
N LEU A 168 9.26 -6.75 6.93
CA LEU A 168 8.73 -5.92 5.84
C LEU A 168 9.45 -4.56 5.68
N LYS A 169 10.27 -4.16 6.66
CA LYS A 169 11.09 -2.94 6.58
C LYS A 169 12.23 -3.08 5.56
N HIS A 170 12.81 -4.27 5.42
CA HIS A 170 13.88 -4.53 4.48
C HIS A 170 13.29 -4.92 3.13
N PRO A 171 13.65 -4.25 2.03
CA PRO A 171 13.23 -4.69 0.71
C PRO A 171 13.79 -6.07 0.38
N VAL A 172 13.06 -6.78 -0.45
CA VAL A 172 13.56 -7.99 -1.14
C VAL A 172 13.84 -7.65 -2.59
N ARG A 173 14.76 -8.38 -3.21
CA ARG A 173 15.16 -8.12 -4.59
C ARG A 173 14.00 -8.32 -5.55
N ALA A 174 13.43 -9.51 -5.53
CA ALA A 174 12.43 -9.93 -6.51
C ALA A 174 11.35 -10.78 -5.86
N VAL A 175 10.14 -10.65 -6.38
CA VAL A 175 9.06 -11.62 -6.23
C VAL A 175 8.85 -12.25 -7.60
N VAL A 176 8.81 -13.57 -7.67
CA VAL A 176 8.51 -14.32 -8.88
C VAL A 176 7.16 -15.00 -8.70
N VAL A 177 6.22 -14.71 -9.58
CA VAL A 177 4.92 -15.38 -9.61
C VAL A 177 4.89 -16.30 -10.83
N VAL A 178 4.68 -17.59 -10.56
CA VAL A 178 4.73 -18.67 -11.54
C VAL A 178 3.33 -19.23 -11.73
N CYS A 179 2.77 -19.12 -12.93
CA CYS A 179 1.43 -19.61 -13.24
C CYS A 179 1.30 -20.00 -14.72
N ALA A 180 0.80 -21.21 -15.01
CA ALA A 180 0.46 -21.65 -16.38
C ALA A 180 -0.48 -20.66 -17.12
N ASP A 181 -1.43 -20.10 -16.37
CA ASP A 181 -2.53 -19.32 -16.91
C ASP A 181 -2.06 -17.89 -17.24
N ARG A 182 -1.81 -17.65 -18.53
CA ARG A 182 -1.37 -16.36 -19.04
C ARG A 182 -2.37 -15.24 -18.77
N ALA A 183 -3.68 -15.53 -18.77
CA ALA A 183 -4.68 -14.50 -18.50
C ALA A 183 -4.61 -14.00 -17.05
N LYS A 184 -4.32 -14.90 -16.09
CA LYS A 184 -4.04 -14.52 -14.69
C LYS A 184 -2.78 -13.68 -14.57
N LEU A 185 -1.70 -14.05 -15.27
CA LEU A 185 -0.45 -13.28 -15.27
C LEU A 185 -0.65 -11.89 -15.88
N ASP A 186 -1.36 -11.78 -17.01
CA ASP A 186 -1.63 -10.51 -17.66
C ASP A 186 -2.48 -9.59 -16.77
N GLY A 187 -3.49 -10.15 -16.11
CA GLY A 187 -4.28 -9.43 -15.12
C GLY A 187 -3.48 -8.97 -13.90
N LEU A 188 -2.54 -9.80 -13.41
CA LEU A 188 -1.65 -9.42 -12.31
C LEU A 188 -0.61 -8.37 -12.75
N ARG A 189 -0.21 -8.36 -14.02
CA ARG A 189 0.74 -7.37 -14.57
C ARG A 189 0.22 -5.95 -14.45
N GLU A 190 -1.08 -5.73 -14.72
CA GLU A 190 -1.74 -4.43 -14.51
C GLU A 190 -1.69 -3.99 -13.04
N LEU A 191 -1.66 -4.94 -12.11
CA LEU A 191 -1.66 -4.72 -10.67
C LEU A 191 -0.26 -4.89 -10.02
N ALA A 192 0.79 -5.00 -10.82
CA ALA A 192 2.15 -5.32 -10.37
C ALA A 192 2.69 -4.34 -9.31
N GLY A 193 2.33 -3.05 -9.42
CA GLY A 193 2.73 -2.02 -8.47
C GLY A 193 2.24 -2.30 -7.05
N TYR A 194 1.01 -2.81 -6.91
CA TYR A 194 0.44 -3.16 -5.62
C TYR A 194 1.15 -4.36 -4.99
N VAL A 195 1.47 -5.40 -5.77
CA VAL A 195 2.23 -6.56 -5.27
C VAL A 195 3.61 -6.14 -4.77
N ARG A 196 4.34 -5.35 -5.56
CA ARG A 196 5.67 -4.84 -5.19
C ARG A 196 5.63 -3.99 -3.92
N SER A 197 4.63 -3.12 -3.80
CA SER A 197 4.44 -2.28 -2.63
C SER A 197 4.14 -3.12 -1.38
N GLU A 198 3.20 -4.05 -1.48
CA GLU A 198 2.76 -4.87 -0.35
C GLU A 198 3.80 -5.88 0.13
N LEU A 199 4.58 -6.44 -0.79
CA LEU A 199 5.67 -7.35 -0.48
C LEU A 199 7.01 -6.64 -0.31
N ASN A 200 7.05 -5.31 -0.41
CA ASN A 200 8.27 -4.51 -0.39
C ASN A 200 9.39 -5.11 -1.26
N ALA A 201 9.10 -5.30 -2.55
CA ALA A 201 9.99 -5.91 -3.52
C ALA A 201 10.49 -4.89 -4.55
N VAL A 202 11.76 -4.97 -4.93
CA VAL A 202 12.35 -4.10 -5.96
C VAL A 202 11.74 -4.44 -7.32
N THR A 203 11.71 -5.72 -7.70
CA THR A 203 11.10 -6.20 -8.96
C THR A 203 10.00 -7.23 -8.72
N LEU A 204 9.11 -7.35 -9.72
CA LEU A 204 8.14 -8.43 -9.82
C LEU A 204 8.34 -9.11 -11.17
N GLU A 205 8.59 -10.41 -11.15
CA GLU A 205 8.74 -11.26 -12.32
C GLU A 205 7.51 -12.15 -12.44
N LEU A 206 6.93 -12.19 -13.64
CA LEU A 206 5.75 -12.99 -13.94
C LEU A 206 6.13 -14.00 -15.02
N THR A 207 6.06 -15.29 -14.71
CA THR A 207 6.47 -16.34 -15.63
C THR A 207 5.42 -17.45 -15.72
N ALA A 208 5.27 -17.99 -16.93
CA ALA A 208 4.47 -19.19 -17.18
C ALA A 208 5.33 -20.46 -17.30
N ASP A 209 6.65 -20.32 -17.12
CA ASP A 209 7.60 -21.43 -17.15
C ASP A 209 7.52 -22.20 -15.83
N GLU A 210 6.53 -23.07 -15.71
CA GLU A 210 6.38 -23.92 -14.54
C GLU A 210 7.44 -25.02 -14.49
N ASP A 211 7.98 -25.47 -15.63
CA ASP A 211 8.97 -26.54 -15.65
C ASP A 211 10.32 -26.10 -15.06
N ALA A 212 10.65 -24.80 -15.16
CA ALA A 212 11.83 -24.23 -14.50
C ALA A 212 11.67 -23.99 -12.99
N TRP A 213 10.43 -23.87 -12.50
CA TRP A 213 10.16 -23.41 -11.13
C TRP A 213 9.44 -24.44 -10.25
N CYS A 214 8.73 -25.39 -10.86
CA CYS A 214 7.80 -26.29 -10.20
C CYS A 214 7.92 -27.73 -10.72
N LYS A 215 7.77 -28.68 -9.79
CA LYS A 215 7.50 -30.07 -10.11
C LYS A 215 6.08 -30.40 -9.69
N TYR A 216 5.36 -31.09 -10.57
CA TYR A 216 4.04 -31.58 -10.27
C TYR A 216 4.15 -32.92 -9.54
N THR A 217 3.45 -33.04 -8.44
CA THR A 217 3.33 -34.29 -7.69
C THR A 217 1.86 -34.68 -7.57
N ALA A 218 1.57 -35.97 -7.75
CA ALA A 218 0.21 -36.48 -7.69
C ALA A 218 0.03 -37.26 -6.39
N GLU A 219 -0.89 -36.80 -5.54
CA GLU A 219 -1.29 -37.50 -4.32
C GLU A 219 -2.61 -38.23 -4.54
N THR A 220 -2.60 -39.54 -4.36
CA THR A 220 -3.81 -40.38 -4.45
C THR A 220 -4.63 -40.30 -3.18
N ASN A 221 -5.95 -40.13 -3.31
CA ASN A 221 -6.90 -40.25 -2.20
C ASN A 221 -7.04 -41.72 -1.80
N ASN A 222 -6.11 -42.19 -0.97
CA ASN A 222 -6.00 -43.61 -0.60
C ASN A 222 -7.27 -44.15 0.09
N LYS A 223 -8.06 -43.29 0.75
CA LYS A 223 -9.30 -43.69 1.42
C LYS A 223 -10.42 -43.97 0.42
N ALA A 224 -10.58 -43.11 -0.58
CA ALA A 224 -11.57 -43.31 -1.66
C ALA A 224 -11.14 -44.44 -2.59
N LEU A 225 -9.90 -44.38 -3.07
CA LEU A 225 -9.35 -45.36 -4.01
C LEU A 225 -9.15 -46.74 -3.39
N GLY A 226 -8.85 -46.85 -2.09
CA GLY A 226 -8.74 -48.13 -1.41
C GLY A 226 -10.06 -48.90 -1.35
N LYS A 227 -11.19 -48.21 -1.23
CA LYS A 227 -12.52 -48.84 -1.29
C LYS A 227 -12.89 -49.30 -2.70
N ARG A 228 -12.44 -48.56 -3.73
CA ARG A 228 -12.82 -48.81 -5.14
C ARG A 228 -11.89 -49.81 -5.85
N LEU A 229 -10.59 -49.77 -5.56
CA LEU A 229 -9.54 -50.50 -6.29
C LEU A 229 -8.90 -51.65 -5.48
N GLY A 230 -9.08 -51.69 -4.16
CA GLY A 230 -8.58 -52.79 -3.32
C GLY A 230 -7.08 -53.08 -3.52
N LYS A 231 -6.76 -54.23 -4.12
CA LYS A 231 -5.38 -54.71 -4.34
C LYS A 231 -4.63 -53.89 -5.39
N ASP A 232 -5.34 -53.27 -6.33
CA ASP A 232 -4.75 -52.51 -7.45
C ASP A 232 -4.33 -51.10 -7.04
N LEU A 233 -4.73 -50.64 -5.84
CA LEU A 233 -4.33 -49.35 -5.27
C LEU A 233 -2.80 -49.17 -5.25
N ARG A 234 -2.05 -50.25 -4.95
CA ARG A 234 -0.58 -50.18 -4.87
C ARG A 234 0.03 -49.90 -6.26
N ALA A 235 -0.53 -50.50 -7.31
CA ALA A 235 -0.09 -50.28 -8.68
C ALA A 235 -0.45 -48.86 -9.14
N VAL A 236 -1.70 -48.42 -8.93
CA VAL A 236 -2.15 -47.07 -9.29
C VAL A 236 -1.38 -45.98 -8.54
N ARG A 237 -1.06 -46.16 -7.26
CA ARG A 237 -0.24 -45.21 -6.50
C ARG A 237 1.19 -45.11 -7.04
N ALA A 238 1.79 -46.24 -7.43
CA ALA A 238 3.12 -46.25 -8.02
C ALA A 238 3.14 -45.59 -9.41
N ALA A 239 2.08 -45.79 -10.21
CA ALA A 239 1.91 -45.14 -11.51
C ALA A 239 1.68 -43.62 -11.35
N ALA A 240 0.83 -43.21 -10.42
CA ALA A 240 0.55 -41.80 -10.12
C ALA A 240 1.81 -41.02 -9.71
N ALA A 241 2.71 -41.65 -8.95
CA ALA A 241 3.99 -41.05 -8.54
C ALA A 241 5.00 -40.87 -9.69
N ARG A 242 4.81 -41.55 -10.83
CA ARG A 242 5.68 -41.49 -12.03
C ARG A 242 5.13 -40.59 -13.13
N LEU A 243 3.97 -39.97 -12.90
CA LEU A 243 3.38 -39.08 -13.88
C LEU A 243 4.29 -37.89 -14.18
N THR A 244 4.34 -37.55 -15.47
CA THR A 244 5.06 -36.37 -15.96
C THR A 244 4.25 -35.10 -15.72
N ASN A 245 4.91 -33.94 -15.72
CA ASN A 245 4.23 -32.64 -15.63
C ASN A 245 3.16 -32.50 -16.73
N ASP A 246 3.44 -32.94 -17.96
CA ASP A 246 2.50 -32.88 -19.09
C ASP A 246 1.23 -33.70 -18.83
N GLN A 247 1.36 -34.91 -18.29
CA GLN A 247 0.22 -35.76 -17.97
C GLN A 247 -0.62 -35.18 -16.81
N LEU A 248 0.03 -34.58 -15.81
CA LEU A 248 -0.67 -33.93 -14.71
C LEU A 248 -1.37 -32.64 -15.15
N ARG A 249 -0.77 -31.88 -16.09
CA ARG A 249 -1.41 -30.72 -16.73
C ARG A 249 -2.62 -31.14 -17.56
N ALA A 250 -2.50 -32.19 -18.37
CA ALA A 250 -3.61 -32.74 -19.14
C ALA A 250 -4.75 -33.19 -18.23
N PHE A 251 -4.44 -33.90 -17.13
CA PHE A 251 -5.43 -34.28 -16.11
C PHE A 251 -6.15 -33.06 -15.49
N GLN A 252 -5.43 -31.98 -15.18
CA GLN A 252 -6.06 -30.75 -14.64
C GLN A 252 -7.00 -30.07 -15.66
N ALA A 253 -6.73 -30.20 -16.96
CA ALA A 253 -7.56 -29.61 -18.02
C ALA A 253 -8.76 -30.50 -18.39
N GLU A 254 -8.56 -31.80 -18.50
CA GLU A 254 -9.56 -32.78 -18.96
C GLU A 254 -10.41 -33.35 -17.80
N GLY A 255 -9.91 -33.27 -16.57
CA GLY A 255 -10.60 -33.72 -15.35
C GLY A 255 -10.59 -35.23 -15.14
N ALA A 256 -10.03 -36.00 -16.08
CA ALA A 256 -9.94 -37.45 -16.01
C ALA A 256 -8.61 -37.96 -16.55
N LEU A 257 -8.08 -39.03 -15.96
CA LEU A 257 -6.86 -39.70 -16.40
C LEU A 257 -6.99 -41.20 -16.19
N THR A 258 -6.58 -42.01 -17.17
CA THR A 258 -6.58 -43.47 -17.03
C THR A 258 -5.20 -43.94 -16.60
N LEU A 259 -5.10 -44.58 -15.43
CA LEU A 259 -3.88 -45.20 -14.92
C LEU A 259 -4.12 -46.67 -14.62
N GLU A 260 -3.24 -47.55 -15.11
CA GLU A 260 -3.32 -49.01 -14.90
C GLU A 260 -4.72 -49.58 -15.23
N GLY A 261 -5.40 -49.04 -16.25
CA GLY A 261 -6.74 -49.47 -16.68
C GLY A 261 -7.91 -48.87 -15.88
N HIS A 262 -7.66 -47.98 -14.92
CA HIS A 262 -8.69 -47.32 -14.12
C HIS A 262 -8.80 -45.82 -14.44
N ALA A 263 -10.03 -45.36 -14.67
CA ALA A 263 -10.32 -43.93 -14.76
C ALA A 263 -10.26 -43.28 -13.38
N LEU A 264 -9.42 -42.26 -13.25
CA LEU A 264 -9.28 -41.41 -12.07
C LEU A 264 -9.85 -40.04 -12.38
N GLY A 265 -10.66 -39.50 -11.46
CA GLY A 265 -11.17 -38.12 -11.53
C GLY A 265 -10.56 -37.23 -10.44
N ALA A 266 -11.04 -35.99 -10.35
CA ALA A 266 -10.58 -35.01 -9.38
C ALA A 266 -10.72 -35.42 -7.90
N GLU A 267 -11.64 -36.34 -7.57
CA GLU A 267 -11.81 -36.86 -6.20
C GLU A 267 -10.76 -37.92 -5.81
N ASP A 268 -10.11 -38.51 -6.82
CA ASP A 268 -9.18 -39.62 -6.68
C ASP A 268 -7.73 -39.17 -6.64
N LEU A 269 -7.39 -38.09 -7.36
CA LEU A 269 -6.03 -37.60 -7.55
C LEU A 269 -5.97 -36.09 -7.27
N VAL A 270 -5.15 -35.70 -6.30
CA VAL A 270 -4.86 -34.30 -6.01
C VAL A 270 -3.49 -33.96 -6.58
N VAL A 271 -3.46 -33.02 -7.52
CA VAL A 271 -2.21 -32.51 -8.10
C VAL A 271 -1.68 -31.39 -7.21
N ARG A 272 -0.46 -31.55 -6.71
CA ARG A 272 0.29 -30.54 -5.97
C ARG A 272 1.42 -29.98 -6.83
N ARG A 273 1.83 -28.76 -6.50
CA ARG A 273 2.99 -28.10 -7.07
C ARG A 273 4.02 -27.88 -5.98
N GLU A 274 5.19 -28.44 -6.20
CA GLU A 274 6.35 -28.29 -5.35
C GLU A 274 7.35 -27.37 -6.03
N PHE A 275 7.83 -26.36 -5.31
CA PHE A 275 8.89 -25.49 -5.80
C PHE A 275 10.21 -26.26 -5.91
N ILE A 276 10.88 -26.19 -7.07
CA ILE A 276 12.16 -26.87 -7.34
C ILE A 276 13.33 -25.91 -7.59
N GLY A 277 13.13 -24.61 -7.43
CA GLY A 277 14.20 -23.64 -7.60
C GLY A 277 15.24 -23.70 -6.47
N ASP A 278 16.26 -22.84 -6.58
CA ASP A 278 17.32 -22.73 -5.58
C ASP A 278 16.76 -22.25 -4.23
N THR A 279 16.63 -23.16 -3.27
CA THR A 279 16.10 -22.88 -1.92
C THR A 279 17.09 -22.14 -1.02
N ALA A 280 18.36 -22.01 -1.43
CA ALA A 280 19.31 -21.12 -0.74
C ALA A 280 19.03 -19.65 -1.11
N ARG A 281 18.61 -19.41 -2.35
CA ARG A 281 18.26 -18.07 -2.86
C ARG A 281 16.80 -17.70 -2.61
N TYR A 282 15.88 -18.62 -2.86
CA TYR A 282 14.45 -18.35 -2.86
C TYR A 282 13.73 -19.04 -1.69
N GLU A 283 12.70 -18.37 -1.18
CA GLU A 283 11.67 -19.01 -0.36
C GLU A 283 10.34 -18.91 -1.10
N ALA A 284 9.64 -20.03 -1.23
CA ALA A 284 8.42 -20.09 -2.02
C ALA A 284 7.24 -20.66 -1.24
N ASP A 285 6.04 -20.28 -1.67
CA ASP A 285 4.80 -20.87 -1.19
C ASP A 285 3.82 -21.08 -2.36
N THR A 286 3.03 -22.15 -2.25
CA THR A 286 2.08 -22.59 -3.29
C THR A 286 0.66 -22.25 -2.87
N ALA A 287 -0.18 -21.80 -3.81
CA ALA A 287 -1.60 -21.64 -3.55
C ALA A 287 -2.26 -22.99 -3.14
N PRO A 288 -3.27 -23.02 -2.26
CA PRO A 288 -3.79 -24.27 -1.68
C PRO A 288 -4.55 -25.10 -2.71
N ASP A 289 -5.16 -24.43 -3.69
CA ASP A 289 -5.76 -25.00 -4.89
C ASP A 289 -4.71 -25.40 -5.94
N GLY A 290 -3.43 -25.21 -5.63
CA GLY A 290 -2.31 -25.46 -6.51
C GLY A 290 -2.28 -24.55 -7.73
N SER A 291 -3.00 -23.42 -7.77
CA SER A 291 -3.18 -22.64 -9.00
C SER A 291 -1.96 -21.82 -9.47
N PHE A 292 -1.05 -21.45 -8.55
CA PHE A 292 0.22 -20.78 -8.85
C PHE A 292 1.18 -20.85 -7.66
N VAL A 293 2.45 -20.54 -7.91
CA VAL A 293 3.53 -20.47 -6.92
C VAL A 293 4.07 -19.05 -6.84
N VAL A 294 4.39 -18.60 -5.63
CA VAL A 294 5.11 -17.34 -5.40
C VAL A 294 6.44 -17.64 -4.74
N ALA A 295 7.53 -17.25 -5.40
CA ALA A 295 8.88 -17.37 -4.88
C ALA A 295 9.46 -15.97 -4.59
N LEU A 296 10.12 -15.84 -3.46
CA LEU A 296 10.71 -14.61 -2.98
C LEU A 296 12.23 -14.73 -3.03
N ASP A 297 12.93 -13.80 -3.68
CA ASP A 297 14.40 -13.75 -3.61
C ASP A 297 14.80 -13.22 -2.23
N THR A 298 15.43 -14.08 -1.43
CA THR A 298 15.79 -13.82 -0.03
C THR A 298 17.25 -13.37 0.14
N THR A 299 17.96 -13.16 -0.98
CA THR A 299 19.34 -12.68 -0.95
C THR A 299 19.44 -11.30 -0.32
N ARG A 300 20.49 -11.12 0.49
CA ARG A 300 20.84 -9.83 1.08
C ARG A 300 22.06 -9.28 0.36
N ASP A 301 21.98 -8.03 -0.05
CA ASP A 301 23.13 -7.28 -0.55
C ASP A 301 23.22 -5.92 0.14
N ALA A 302 24.36 -5.24 -0.04
CA ALA A 302 24.60 -3.95 0.60
C ALA A 302 23.59 -2.88 0.16
N ALA A 303 23.07 -2.93 -1.06
CA ALA A 303 22.11 -1.93 -1.56
C ALA A 303 20.73 -2.11 -0.91
N LEU A 304 20.25 -3.35 -0.79
CA LEU A 304 18.99 -3.69 -0.11
C LEU A 304 19.06 -3.35 1.38
N GLU A 305 20.20 -3.59 2.03
CA GLU A 305 20.41 -3.19 3.42
C GLU A 305 20.37 -1.66 3.56
N GLN A 306 21.06 -0.91 2.68
CA GLN A 306 20.99 0.56 2.67
C GLN A 306 19.56 1.08 2.45
N MET A 307 18.80 0.48 1.53
CA MET A 307 17.38 0.83 1.33
C MET A 307 16.55 0.55 2.59
N GLY A 308 16.81 -0.57 3.26
CA GLY A 308 16.17 -0.94 4.54
C GLY A 308 16.46 0.09 5.63
N THR A 309 17.73 0.48 5.78
CA THR A 309 18.20 1.51 6.71
C THR A 309 17.52 2.86 6.43
N ALA A 310 17.48 3.30 5.17
CA ALA A 310 16.82 4.56 4.80
C ALA A 310 15.34 4.56 5.19
N ARG A 311 14.62 3.45 4.97
CA ARG A 311 13.22 3.30 5.38
C ARG A 311 13.02 3.23 6.88
N GLU A 312 13.97 2.66 7.61
CA GLU A 312 13.93 2.71 9.07
C GLU A 312 13.99 4.15 9.57
N VAL A 313 14.88 4.98 9.01
CA VAL A 313 14.97 6.41 9.32
C VAL A 313 13.64 7.11 8.98
N VAL A 314 13.07 6.86 7.80
CA VAL A 314 11.73 7.40 7.44
C VAL A 314 10.68 7.04 8.49
N ASN A 315 10.62 5.77 8.90
CA ASN A 315 9.65 5.29 9.89
C ASN A 315 9.82 6.03 11.23
N ARG A 316 11.07 6.21 11.69
CA ARG A 316 11.38 6.94 12.93
C ARG A 316 10.95 8.40 12.83
N VAL A 317 11.32 9.09 11.77
CA VAL A 317 10.91 10.49 11.54
C VAL A 317 9.38 10.62 11.55
N GLN A 318 8.67 9.72 10.87
CA GLN A 318 7.21 9.76 10.82
C GLN A 318 6.55 9.46 12.18
N LYS A 319 7.15 8.56 12.98
CA LYS A 319 6.71 8.32 14.37
C LYS A 319 6.97 9.55 15.26
N LEU A 320 8.13 10.17 15.11
CA LEU A 320 8.51 11.37 15.85
C LEU A 320 7.58 12.54 15.53
N ARG A 321 7.24 12.74 14.25
CA ARG A 321 6.21 13.70 13.81
C ARG A 321 4.87 13.45 14.48
N LYS A 322 4.39 12.20 14.45
CA LYS A 322 3.11 11.84 15.07
C LYS A 322 3.12 12.06 16.59
N ALA A 323 4.22 11.71 17.26
CA ALA A 323 4.37 11.91 18.71
C ALA A 323 4.36 13.40 19.09
N ALA A 324 4.90 14.26 18.22
CA ALA A 324 4.87 15.71 18.37
C ALA A 324 3.53 16.37 18.00
N GLY A 325 2.51 15.58 17.60
CA GLY A 325 1.20 16.12 17.18
C GLY A 325 1.17 16.74 15.78
N LEU A 326 2.25 16.60 15.00
CA LEU A 326 2.35 17.15 13.65
C LEU A 326 1.46 16.36 12.66
N GLN A 327 0.83 17.10 11.76
CA GLN A 327 0.08 16.59 10.62
C GLN A 327 1.01 16.30 9.43
N MET A 328 0.47 15.61 8.42
CA MET A 328 1.24 15.24 7.23
C MET A 328 1.65 16.47 6.40
N GLU A 329 0.79 17.49 6.37
CA GLU A 329 0.94 18.74 5.63
C GLU A 329 1.92 19.72 6.30
N ASP A 330 2.21 19.52 7.59
CA ASP A 330 3.12 20.40 8.33
C ASP A 330 4.53 20.34 7.72
N ALA A 331 5.04 21.51 7.36
CA ALA A 331 6.39 21.67 6.85
C ALA A 331 7.41 21.50 7.99
N VAL A 332 8.37 20.59 7.80
CA VAL A 332 9.42 20.29 8.77
C VAL A 332 10.77 20.10 8.09
N GLU A 333 11.84 20.38 8.83
CA GLU A 333 13.19 19.97 8.48
C GLU A 333 13.62 18.81 9.35
N VAL A 334 14.34 17.87 8.75
CA VAL A 334 14.82 16.68 9.43
C VAL A 334 16.33 16.72 9.46
N PHE A 335 16.88 16.60 10.66
CA PHE A 335 18.31 16.56 10.91
C PHE A 335 18.71 15.23 11.51
N PHE A 336 19.91 14.76 11.16
CA PHE A 336 20.41 13.44 11.47
C PHE A 336 21.89 13.49 11.87
N GLU A 337 22.25 12.78 12.93
CA GLU A 337 23.64 12.57 13.34
C GLU A 337 23.87 11.08 13.58
N GLU A 338 25.00 10.56 13.10
CA GLU A 338 25.46 9.20 13.33
C GLU A 338 26.65 9.22 14.30
N GLU A 339 26.78 8.17 15.10
CA GLU A 339 27.93 7.96 16.00
C GLU A 339 29.27 8.19 15.28
N ALA A 340 30.17 8.94 15.92
CA ALA A 340 31.47 9.26 15.36
C ALA A 340 32.27 8.02 14.96
N GLY A 341 32.77 8.00 13.73
CA GLY A 341 33.53 6.86 13.16
C GLY A 341 32.66 5.83 12.44
N LYS A 342 31.33 5.96 12.44
CA LYS A 342 30.42 5.16 11.61
C LYS A 342 29.83 6.02 10.49
N THR A 343 29.58 5.40 9.35
CA THR A 343 29.04 6.06 8.14
C THR A 343 27.95 5.25 7.45
N ALA A 344 27.48 4.17 8.09
CA ALA A 344 26.59 3.21 7.43
C ALA A 344 25.23 3.85 7.16
N VAL A 345 24.71 4.60 8.15
CA VAL A 345 23.42 5.27 8.03
C VAL A 345 23.53 6.50 7.12
N ALA A 346 24.59 7.30 7.28
CA ALA A 346 24.84 8.44 6.40
C ALA A 346 24.95 8.02 4.92
N ALA A 347 25.68 6.93 4.62
CA ALA A 347 25.79 6.39 3.26
C ALA A 347 24.43 5.88 2.74
N ALA A 348 23.66 5.19 3.58
CA ALA A 348 22.32 4.73 3.22
C ALA A 348 21.37 5.89 2.88
N LEU A 349 21.43 6.98 3.64
CA LEU A 349 20.63 8.18 3.38
C LEU A 349 21.04 8.87 2.08
N ALA A 350 22.35 8.98 1.82
CA ALA A 350 22.87 9.56 0.59
C ALA A 350 22.47 8.74 -0.66
N ALA A 351 22.58 7.41 -0.59
CA ALA A 351 22.25 6.51 -1.70
C ALA A 351 20.74 6.45 -2.03
N ASN A 352 19.88 6.84 -1.08
CA ASN A 352 18.42 6.73 -1.19
C ASN A 352 17.70 8.08 -1.10
N ALA A 353 18.33 9.14 -1.60
CA ALA A 353 17.81 10.51 -1.53
C ALA A 353 16.39 10.65 -2.12
N ASP A 354 16.07 9.99 -3.22
CA ASP A 354 14.76 10.06 -3.87
C ASP A 354 13.66 9.42 -3.01
N LEU A 355 13.95 8.27 -2.39
CA LEU A 355 13.05 7.61 -1.45
C LEU A 355 12.74 8.51 -0.26
N LEU A 356 13.76 9.18 0.28
CA LEU A 356 13.62 10.10 1.40
C LEU A 356 12.85 11.36 1.02
N ALA A 357 13.13 11.94 -0.16
CA ALA A 357 12.42 13.09 -0.68
C ALA A 357 10.92 12.79 -0.87
N GLY A 358 10.58 11.64 -1.46
CA GLY A 358 9.18 11.23 -1.61
C GLY A 358 8.45 10.96 -0.29
N ALA A 359 9.17 10.51 0.74
CA ALA A 359 8.57 10.13 2.03
C ALA A 359 8.53 11.24 3.08
N LEU A 360 9.52 12.13 3.09
CA LEU A 360 9.72 13.18 4.10
C LEU A 360 9.65 14.60 3.52
N GLY A 361 9.52 14.73 2.20
CA GLY A 361 9.62 16.01 1.50
C GLY A 361 11.06 16.38 1.15
N ALA A 362 12.05 15.94 1.93
CA ALA A 362 13.48 16.11 1.65
C ALA A 362 14.33 15.05 2.37
N ALA A 363 15.58 14.85 1.92
CA ALA A 363 16.53 14.01 2.62
C ALA A 363 16.98 14.67 3.94
N PRO A 364 17.10 13.90 5.04
CA PRO A 364 17.65 14.42 6.29
C PRO A 364 19.03 15.04 6.10
N LEU A 365 19.25 16.19 6.72
CA LEU A 365 20.53 16.89 6.69
C LEU A 365 21.38 16.51 7.91
N PRO A 366 22.72 16.65 7.85
CA PRO A 366 23.56 16.47 9.04
C PRO A 366 23.13 17.41 10.18
N LEU A 367 23.10 16.93 11.42
CA LEU A 367 22.68 17.72 12.58
C LEU A 367 23.52 19.00 12.78
N GLY A 368 24.81 18.95 12.43
CA GLY A 368 25.68 20.13 12.43
C GLY A 368 25.30 21.21 11.39
N ALA A 369 24.50 20.87 10.37
CA ALA A 369 23.98 21.85 9.40
C ALA A 369 22.72 22.57 9.89
N ARG A 370 22.17 22.18 11.05
CA ARG A 370 21.02 22.83 11.65
C ARG A 370 21.36 24.27 12.02
N ALA A 371 20.50 25.22 11.63
CA ALA A 371 20.64 26.60 12.05
C ALA A 371 20.59 26.69 13.59
N PRO A 372 21.48 27.46 14.27
CA PRO A 372 21.51 27.54 15.73
C PRO A 372 20.18 27.98 16.38
N ARG A 373 19.34 28.68 15.63
CA ARG A 373 18.02 29.17 16.07
C ARG A 373 16.84 28.33 15.57
N ALA A 374 17.09 27.24 14.87
CA ALA A 374 16.02 26.36 14.43
C ALA A 374 15.29 25.79 15.66
N LEU A 375 13.97 25.98 15.72
CA LEU A 375 13.16 25.42 16.79
C LEU A 375 13.08 23.90 16.63
N GLU A 376 13.69 23.18 17.56
CA GLU A 376 13.55 21.74 17.67
C GLU A 376 12.15 21.41 18.20
N ILE A 377 11.36 20.72 17.39
CA ILE A 377 10.00 20.29 17.75
C ILE A 377 10.09 18.98 18.53
N ALA A 378 10.93 18.07 18.07
CA ALA A 378 11.12 16.76 18.70
C ALA A 378 12.49 16.17 18.35
N ARG A 379 13.02 15.36 19.25
CA ARG A 379 14.30 14.66 19.11
C ARG A 379 14.21 13.25 19.66
N GLU A 380 14.82 12.32 18.96
CA GLU A 380 14.95 10.93 19.36
C GLU A 380 16.41 10.49 19.20
N GLU A 381 16.88 9.67 20.13
CA GLU A 381 18.10 8.92 19.97
C GLU A 381 17.76 7.44 19.83
N ALA A 382 18.35 6.78 18.84
CA ALA A 382 18.05 5.39 18.56
C ALA A 382 19.21 4.67 17.89
N GLU A 383 19.25 3.35 18.07
CA GLU A 383 20.13 2.50 17.29
C GLU A 383 19.51 2.20 15.92
N VAL A 384 20.27 2.47 14.85
CA VAL A 384 19.90 2.19 13.46
C VAL A 384 21.10 1.54 12.78
N ALA A 385 20.90 0.36 12.18
CA ALA A 385 21.97 -0.40 11.51
C ALA A 385 23.24 -0.60 12.39
N GLY A 386 23.07 -0.81 13.70
CA GLY A 386 24.19 -1.00 14.64
C GLY A 386 24.94 0.29 15.00
N SER A 387 24.40 1.46 14.67
CA SER A 387 24.96 2.78 14.98
C SER A 387 24.00 3.59 15.84
N ARG A 388 24.51 4.26 16.88
CA ARG A 388 23.69 5.22 17.65
C ARG A 388 23.48 6.45 16.78
N CYS A 389 22.22 6.79 16.58
CA CYS A 389 21.79 7.87 15.71
C CYS A 389 20.90 8.85 16.47
N VAL A 390 21.05 10.13 16.16
CA VAL A 390 20.16 11.20 16.63
C VAL A 390 19.32 11.66 15.45
N VAL A 391 18.00 11.71 15.64
CA VAL A 391 17.06 12.29 14.67
C VAL A 391 16.39 13.48 15.35
N ALA A 392 16.44 14.65 14.70
CA ALA A 392 15.76 15.85 15.15
C ALA A 392 14.80 16.35 14.07
N VAL A 393 13.57 16.66 14.47
CA VAL A 393 12.56 17.31 13.63
C VAL A 393 12.46 18.76 14.08
N CYS A 394 12.69 19.68 13.17
CA CYS A 394 12.71 21.12 13.46
C CYS A 394 11.69 21.85 12.59
N ARG A 395 11.24 23.00 13.08
CA ARG A 395 10.52 23.96 12.24
C ARG A 395 11.49 24.51 11.18
N PRO A 396 11.04 24.67 9.91
CA PRO A 396 11.83 25.34 8.90
C PRO A 396 12.28 26.71 9.38
N CYS A 397 13.58 26.98 9.27
CA CYS A 397 14.20 28.21 9.76
C CYS A 397 14.91 28.93 8.61
N PRO A 398 14.63 30.23 8.37
CA PRO A 398 15.32 30.98 7.34
C PRO A 398 16.84 31.01 7.58
N VAL A 399 17.60 30.84 6.50
CA VAL A 399 19.07 30.86 6.52
C VAL A 399 19.60 31.83 5.49
N VAL A 400 20.76 32.42 5.76
CA VAL A 400 21.36 33.44 4.90
C VAL A 400 22.64 32.91 4.26
N ASP A 401 22.89 33.29 3.00
CA ASP A 401 24.19 33.08 2.38
C ASP A 401 25.17 34.15 2.90
N ALA A 402 25.93 33.79 3.93
CA ALA A 402 26.91 34.68 4.55
C ALA A 402 27.97 35.20 3.58
N ALA A 403 28.28 34.47 2.50
CA ALA A 403 29.24 34.93 1.49
C ALA A 403 28.67 36.08 0.65
N ARG A 404 27.35 36.17 0.49
CA ARG A 404 26.66 37.22 -0.26
C ARG A 404 26.29 38.41 0.61
N VAL A 405 25.80 38.16 1.82
CA VAL A 405 25.34 39.20 2.74
C VAL A 405 26.48 39.84 3.55
N GLY A 406 27.61 39.12 3.70
CA GLY A 406 28.79 39.62 4.39
C GLY A 406 28.56 39.78 5.89
N ALA A 407 29.15 40.82 6.49
CA ALA A 407 29.21 40.99 7.95
C ALA A 407 27.84 41.10 8.66
N GLN A 408 26.77 41.46 7.93
CA GLN A 408 25.43 41.62 8.50
C GLN A 408 24.61 40.30 8.51
N ALA A 409 25.17 39.18 8.03
CA ALA A 409 24.44 37.92 7.87
C ALA A 409 23.74 37.43 9.14
N ALA A 410 24.41 37.47 10.30
CA ALA A 410 23.82 37.06 11.58
C ALA A 410 22.66 37.97 12.01
N GLY A 411 22.78 39.28 11.75
CA GLY A 411 21.71 40.26 12.00
C GLY A 411 20.50 40.01 11.11
N VAL A 412 20.75 39.77 9.81
CA VAL A 412 19.71 39.40 8.84
C VAL A 412 19.01 38.11 9.22
N GLU A 413 19.74 37.05 9.60
CA GLU A 413 19.15 35.81 10.09
C GLU A 413 18.25 36.03 11.31
N THR A 414 18.66 36.90 12.23
CA THR A 414 17.84 37.26 13.41
C THR A 414 16.53 37.89 12.98
N LEU A 415 16.61 38.84 12.05
CA LEU A 415 15.47 39.57 11.55
C LEU A 415 14.51 38.64 10.81
N LEU A 416 15.02 37.84 9.86
CA LEU A 416 14.21 36.90 9.09
C LEU A 416 13.51 35.87 9.98
N ALA A 417 14.19 35.34 10.99
CA ALA A 417 13.60 34.40 11.94
C ALA A 417 12.53 35.02 12.85
N SER A 418 12.51 36.35 13.00
CA SER A 418 11.51 37.08 13.78
C SER A 418 10.25 37.44 13.00
N LEU A 419 10.28 37.35 11.66
CA LEU A 419 9.14 37.65 10.80
C LEU A 419 8.09 36.54 10.87
N ASP A 420 6.84 36.90 10.59
CA ASP A 420 5.78 35.91 10.41
C ASP A 420 6.15 34.96 9.24
N PRO A 421 6.21 33.64 9.47
CA PRO A 421 6.68 32.71 8.45
C PRO A 421 5.79 32.65 7.20
N ALA A 422 4.47 32.87 7.33
CA ALA A 422 3.57 32.86 6.18
C ALA A 422 3.78 34.11 5.31
N ALA A 423 3.95 35.28 5.94
CA ALA A 423 4.29 36.51 5.25
C ALA A 423 5.66 36.42 4.55
N LEU A 424 6.67 35.87 5.23
CA LEU A 424 8.00 35.69 4.66
C LEU A 424 7.99 34.71 3.47
N ALA A 425 7.24 33.61 3.58
CA ALA A 425 7.06 32.65 2.49
C ALA A 425 6.34 33.27 1.29
N ALA A 426 5.29 34.08 1.52
CA ALA A 426 4.58 34.79 0.47
C ALA A 426 5.48 35.82 -0.24
N ALA A 427 6.29 36.57 0.51
CA ALA A 427 7.26 37.50 -0.05
C ALA A 427 8.33 36.78 -0.90
N ALA A 428 8.84 35.65 -0.41
CA ALA A 428 9.79 34.84 -1.15
C ALA A 428 9.20 34.24 -2.44
N ALA A 429 7.94 33.80 -2.41
CA ALA A 429 7.24 33.25 -3.57
C ALA A 429 6.99 34.29 -4.69
N GLY A 430 6.83 35.57 -4.32
CA GLY A 430 6.73 36.68 -5.27
C GLY A 430 8.04 36.97 -6.03
N GLY A 431 9.17 36.47 -5.55
CA GLY A 431 10.49 36.68 -6.16
C GLY A 431 11.04 38.10 -6.03
N GLU A 432 10.29 39.00 -5.40
CA GLU A 432 10.72 40.37 -5.16
C GLU A 432 11.78 40.41 -4.03
N PRO A 433 12.84 41.24 -4.18
CA PRO A 433 13.83 41.37 -3.13
C PRO A 433 13.25 42.00 -1.87
N LEU A 434 13.53 41.41 -0.71
CA LEU A 434 13.14 41.96 0.59
C LEU A 434 14.08 43.11 0.96
N GLU A 435 13.53 44.31 1.12
CA GLU A 435 14.28 45.48 1.61
C GLU A 435 14.23 45.52 3.13
N VAL A 436 15.40 45.46 3.77
CA VAL A 436 15.54 45.48 5.22
C VAL A 436 16.66 46.40 5.64
N THR A 437 16.41 47.19 6.70
CA THR A 437 17.40 48.10 7.25
C THR A 437 17.97 47.51 8.54
N LEU A 438 19.27 47.23 8.56
CA LEU A 438 20.01 46.73 9.72
C LEU A 438 21.17 47.67 10.01
N ASP A 439 21.25 48.15 11.25
CA ASP A 439 22.28 49.09 11.73
C ASP A 439 22.45 50.33 10.81
N GLY A 440 21.33 50.87 10.32
CA GLY A 440 21.32 52.05 9.44
C GLY A 440 21.73 51.79 7.99
N ARG A 441 21.94 50.54 7.58
CA ARG A 441 22.21 50.15 6.18
C ARG A 441 21.00 49.45 5.57
N ALA A 442 20.56 49.94 4.42
CA ALA A 442 19.54 49.28 3.61
C ALA A 442 20.16 48.09 2.86
N LEU A 443 19.62 46.90 3.08
CA LEU A 443 19.98 45.66 2.42
C LEU A 443 18.82 45.22 1.53
N ARG A 444 19.15 44.76 0.33
CA ARG A 444 18.20 44.22 -0.63
C ARG A 444 18.46 42.72 -0.80
N LEU A 445 17.64 41.89 -0.16
CA LEU A 445 17.85 40.44 -0.06
C LEU A 445 17.00 39.72 -1.10
N ARG A 446 17.63 38.97 -2.01
CA ARG A 446 16.92 38.16 -2.99
C ARG A 446 16.60 36.76 -2.42
N PRO A 447 15.33 36.34 -2.44
CA PRO A 447 14.95 34.97 -2.13
C PRO A 447 15.67 33.97 -3.06
N GLY A 448 16.14 32.84 -2.52
CA GLY A 448 16.83 31.79 -3.29
C GLY A 448 18.28 32.12 -3.69
N ALA A 449 18.79 33.28 -3.29
CA ALA A 449 20.18 33.68 -3.52
C ALA A 449 20.83 34.22 -2.25
N ASP A 450 20.26 35.28 -1.67
CA ASP A 450 20.83 35.95 -0.50
C ASP A 450 20.25 35.35 0.80
N PHE A 451 18.99 34.90 0.78
CA PHE A 451 18.36 34.12 1.86
C PHE A 451 17.48 32.99 1.33
N PHE A 452 17.22 32.00 2.18
CA PHE A 452 16.39 30.83 1.91
C PHE A 452 15.42 30.63 3.08
N LEU A 453 14.24 30.05 2.85
CA LEU A 453 13.24 29.84 3.91
C LEU A 453 13.59 28.66 4.82
N SER A 454 14.52 27.81 4.39
CA SER A 454 14.95 26.63 5.11
C SER A 454 16.37 26.22 4.72
N ARG A 455 17.04 25.44 5.57
CA ARG A 455 18.36 24.87 5.23
C ARG A 455 18.25 23.89 4.05
N THR A 456 17.15 23.14 4.02
CA THR A 456 16.79 22.22 2.95
C THR A 456 16.72 22.92 1.58
N GLU A 457 16.11 24.11 1.52
CA GLU A 457 16.03 24.91 0.31
C GLU A 457 17.42 25.42 -0.15
N GLN A 458 18.23 25.90 0.80
CA GLN A 458 19.60 26.32 0.52
C GLN A 458 20.45 25.19 -0.09
N GLU A 459 20.36 23.98 0.46
CA GLU A 459 21.05 22.79 -0.05
C GLU A 459 20.57 22.40 -1.46
N ARG A 460 19.26 22.50 -1.74
CA ARG A 460 18.71 22.26 -3.08
C ARG A 460 19.25 23.26 -4.10
N ALA A 461 19.27 24.55 -3.75
CA ALA A 461 19.78 25.61 -4.61
C ALA A 461 21.29 25.45 -4.88
N ALA A 462 22.05 24.94 -3.91
CA ALA A 462 23.47 24.64 -4.08
C ALA A 462 23.71 23.44 -5.03
N ARG A 463 22.85 22.41 -4.96
CA ARG A 463 22.94 21.23 -5.85
C ARG A 463 22.53 21.53 -7.28
N GLY A 464 21.52 22.36 -7.52
CA GLY A 464 21.07 22.74 -8.87
C GLY A 464 22.03 23.68 -9.63
N LYS A 465 23.09 24.18 -8.98
CA LYS A 465 24.16 24.98 -9.59
C LYS A 465 25.40 24.15 -9.97
N LYS A 466 25.45 22.87 -9.57
CA LYS A 466 26.43 21.88 -10.02
C LYS A 466 25.84 21.06 -11.14
#